data_AF-A0AAW8YRL0-F1
#
_entry.id   AF-A0AAW8YRL0-F1
#
_cell.length_a   1.000
_cell.length_b   1.000
_cell.length_c   1.000
_cell.angle_alpha   90.00
_cell.angle_beta   90.00
_cell.angle_gamma   90.00
#
_symmetry.space_group_name_H-M   'P 1'
#
loop_
_entity.id
_entity.type
_entity.pdbx_description
1 polymer ?
#
loop_
_entity_poly.entity_id
_entity_poly.type
_entity_poly.pdbx_seq_one_letter_code
_entity_poly.pdbx_strand_id
1 'polypeptide(L)'
;MSIKLKTDNLSPGLGNDFRNDLVDNFSEIEKEINNLDSINSGDQVTKKELDEKLDKLKNDFIQDNEALKERINRILLGVDVESIELVVNRILNEKGVNN
;
A
#
# COMPACT_ATOMS: atom_id res chain seq x y z
N MET A 1 24.96 1.18 -14.35
CA MET A 1 26.06 1.69 -15.20
C MET A 1 25.53 2.96 -15.84
N SER A 2 26.22 4.11 -15.76
CA SER A 2 25.73 5.34 -16.40
C SER A 2 25.93 5.23 -17.91
N ILE A 3 24.83 5.24 -18.67
CA ILE A 3 24.87 5.26 -20.12
C ILE A 3 25.28 6.68 -20.53
N LYS A 4 26.38 6.80 -21.28
CA LYS A 4 26.91 8.08 -21.74
C LYS A 4 26.71 8.20 -23.23
N LEU A 5 25.82 9.10 -23.64
CA LEU A 5 25.60 9.43 -25.05
C LEU A 5 26.83 10.16 -25.62
N LYS A 6 27.12 9.92 -26.90
CA LYS A 6 28.11 10.67 -27.67
C LYS A 6 27.47 12.02 -28.08
N THR A 7 27.81 13.11 -27.40
CA THR A 7 27.18 14.41 -27.66
C THR A 7 28.12 15.38 -28.39
N ASP A 8 29.33 15.55 -27.85
CA ASP A 8 30.37 16.46 -28.34
C ASP A 8 31.43 15.78 -29.21
N ASN A 9 31.55 14.46 -29.09
CA ASN A 9 32.55 13.64 -29.76
C ASN A 9 31.95 12.78 -30.90
N LEU A 10 31.05 13.35 -31.68
CA LEU A 10 30.55 12.69 -32.90
C LEU A 10 31.68 12.64 -33.95
N SER A 11 31.76 11.52 -34.67
CA SER A 11 32.73 11.34 -35.73
C SER A 11 32.63 12.48 -36.75
N PRO A 12 33.75 13.09 -37.18
CA PRO A 12 33.73 14.23 -38.07
C PRO A 12 33.28 13.86 -39.49
N GLY A 13 32.50 14.74 -40.12
CA GLY A 13 31.95 14.54 -41.46
C GLY A 13 30.68 13.67 -41.47
N LEU A 14 29.95 13.65 -42.59
CA LEU A 14 28.66 12.95 -42.70
C LEU A 14 28.80 11.49 -43.17
N GLY A 15 29.89 10.82 -42.76
CA GLY A 15 30.22 9.46 -43.18
C GLY A 15 29.50 8.38 -42.38
N ASN A 16 29.83 7.12 -42.66
CA ASN A 16 29.26 5.97 -41.95
C ASN A 16 29.52 6.03 -40.44
N ASP A 17 30.68 6.53 -40.01
CA ASP A 17 31.01 6.59 -38.59
C ASP A 17 30.12 7.58 -37.83
N PHE A 18 29.83 8.74 -38.44
CA PHE A 18 28.87 9.71 -37.88
C PHE A 18 27.47 9.12 -37.80
N ARG A 19 27.04 8.36 -38.83
CA ARG A 19 25.76 7.67 -38.80
C ARG A 19 25.71 6.62 -37.69
N ASN A 20 26.77 5.84 -37.51
CA ASN A 20 26.86 4.81 -36.48
C ASN A 20 26.80 5.43 -35.09
N ASP A 21 27.48 6.55 -34.85
CA ASP A 21 27.41 7.27 -33.57
C ASP A 21 25.98 7.73 -33.23
N LEU A 22 25.20 8.16 -34.23
CA LEU A 22 23.80 8.52 -34.03
C LEU A 22 22.93 7.28 -33.76
N VAL A 23 23.12 6.20 -34.52
CA VAL A 23 22.38 4.95 -34.31
C VAL A 23 22.62 4.40 -32.90
N ASP A 24 23.87 4.38 -32.46
CA ASP A 24 24.23 3.95 -31.09
C ASP A 24 23.48 4.79 -30.04
N ASN A 25 23.50 6.12 -30.17
CA ASN A 25 22.80 7.02 -29.26
C ASN A 25 21.28 6.75 -29.24
N PHE A 26 20.65 6.61 -30.41
CA PHE A 26 19.21 6.37 -30.50
C PHE A 26 18.81 5.02 -29.93
N SER A 27 19.59 3.97 -30.15
CA SER A 27 19.35 2.65 -29.55
C SER A 27 19.47 2.68 -28.03
N GLU A 28 20.41 3.44 -27.47
CA GLU A 28 20.52 3.61 -26.02
C GLU A 28 19.35 4.44 -25.45
N ILE A 29 18.91 5.48 -26.15
CA ILE A 29 17.72 6.27 -25.75
C ILE A 29 16.46 5.40 -25.77
N GLU A 30 16.26 4.59 -26.81
CA GLU A 30 15.11 3.68 -26.91
C GLU A 30 15.06 2.69 -25.75
N LYS A 31 16.21 2.09 -25.37
CA LYS A 31 16.29 1.21 -24.20
C LYS A 31 15.87 1.93 -22.92
N GLU A 32 16.35 3.15 -22.70
CA GLU A 32 16.02 3.92 -21.50
C GLU A 32 14.55 4.35 -21.47
N ILE A 33 13.96 4.73 -22.60
CA ILE A 33 12.51 5.00 -22.70
C ILE A 33 11.69 3.75 -22.35
N ASN A 34 12.04 2.61 -22.95
CA ASN A 34 11.35 1.35 -22.66
C ASN A 34 11.49 0.92 -21.19
N ASN A 35 12.66 1.18 -20.58
CA ASN A 35 12.87 0.95 -19.15
C ASN A 35 12.00 1.88 -18.29
N LEU A 36 11.87 3.16 -18.65
CA LEU A 36 11.00 4.11 -17.96
C LEU A 36 9.52 3.70 -18.04
N ASP A 37 9.07 3.23 -19.20
CA ASP A 37 7.71 2.71 -19.36
C ASP A 37 7.47 1.46 -18.52
N SER A 38 8.48 0.59 -18.39
CA SER A 38 8.42 -0.58 -17.50
C SER A 38 8.40 -0.20 -16.01
N ILE A 39 9.12 0.86 -15.62
CA ILE A 39 9.15 1.34 -14.22
C ILE A 39 7.82 2.05 -13.88
N ASN A 40 7.25 2.80 -14.82
CA ASN A 40 5.96 3.48 -14.62
C ASN A 40 4.76 2.52 -14.58
N SER A 41 4.88 1.32 -15.15
CA SER A 41 3.79 0.34 -15.19
C SER A 41 3.81 -0.70 -14.06
N GLY A 42 4.88 -0.77 -13.27
CA GLY A 42 5.12 -1.89 -12.36
C GLY A 42 4.42 -1.85 -11.00
N ASP A 43 4.19 -0.66 -10.40
CA ASP A 43 3.82 -0.57 -8.97
C ASP A 43 2.90 0.62 -8.62
N GLN A 44 2.28 1.26 -9.60
CA GLN A 44 1.40 2.40 -9.32
C GLN A 44 0.07 1.91 -8.77
N VAL A 45 -0.11 2.00 -7.44
CA VAL A 45 -1.42 1.90 -6.80
C VAL A 45 -2.34 2.89 -7.48
N THR A 46 -3.36 2.39 -8.16
CA THR A 46 -4.26 3.28 -8.89
C THR A 46 -5.11 4.06 -7.89
N LYS A 47 -5.54 5.28 -8.26
CA LYS A 47 -6.49 6.04 -7.45
C LYS A 47 -7.74 5.21 -7.13
N LYS A 48 -8.19 4.39 -8.09
CA LYS A 48 -9.33 3.49 -7.94
C LYS A 48 -9.11 2.44 -6.84
N GLU A 49 -7.96 1.77 -6.83
CA GLU A 49 -7.61 0.81 -5.77
C GLU A 49 -7.52 1.47 -4.39
N LEU A 50 -7.03 2.72 -4.34
CA LEU A 50 -6.99 3.49 -3.10
C LEU A 50 -8.41 3.85 -2.62
N ASP A 51 -9.27 4.29 -3.52
CA ASP A 51 -10.67 4.61 -3.22
C ASP A 51 -11.44 3.36 -2.74
N GLU A 52 -11.24 2.19 -3.37
CA GLU A 52 -11.83 0.92 -2.95
C GLU A 52 -11.37 0.49 -1.54
N LYS A 53 -10.07 0.62 -1.26
CA LYS A 53 -9.52 0.34 0.08
C LYS A 53 -10.06 1.30 1.14
N LEU A 54 -10.22 2.57 0.78
CA LEU A 54 -10.76 3.60 1.66
C LEU A 54 -12.23 3.33 2.00
N ASP A 55 -13.03 2.97 1.00
CA ASP A 55 -14.45 2.67 1.21
C ASP A 55 -14.64 1.40 2.04
N LYS A 56 -13.82 0.38 1.82
CA LYS A 56 -13.79 -0.80 2.69
C LYS A 56 -13.48 -0.43 4.14
N LEU A 57 -12.42 0.36 4.36
CA LEU A 57 -12.03 0.79 5.70
C LEU A 57 -13.13 1.58 6.42
N LYS A 58 -13.83 2.47 5.70
CA LYS A 58 -14.98 3.21 6.27
C LYS A 58 -16.11 2.29 6.68
N ASN A 59 -16.44 1.30 5.84
CA ASN A 59 -17.50 0.35 6.13
C ASN A 59 -17.18 -0.52 7.35
N ASP A 60 -15.95 -1.04 7.42
CA ASP A 60 -15.47 -1.83 8.56
C ASP A 60 -15.54 -0.99 9.85
N PHE A 61 -15.09 0.27 9.81
CA PHE A 61 -15.16 1.18 10.95
C PHE A 61 -16.60 1.46 11.42
N ILE A 62 -17.55 1.64 10.49
CA ILE A 62 -18.96 1.85 10.84
C ILE A 62 -19.54 0.59 11.50
N GLN A 63 -19.25 -0.58 10.97
CA GLN A 63 -19.72 -1.86 11.53
C GLN A 63 -19.18 -2.09 12.93
N ASP A 64 -17.87 -1.89 13.14
CA ASP A 64 -17.24 -2.02 14.45
C ASP A 64 -17.83 -1.04 15.47
N ASN A 65 -18.11 0.21 15.04
CA ASN A 65 -18.70 1.22 15.90
C ASN A 65 -20.13 0.86 16.34
N GLU A 66 -20.96 0.33 15.45
CA GLU A 66 -22.31 -0.12 15.81
C GLU A 66 -22.26 -1.34 16.73
N ALA A 67 -21.38 -2.32 16.47
CA ALA A 67 -21.19 -3.47 17.35
C ALA A 67 -20.74 -3.05 18.77
N LEU A 68 -19.86 -2.05 18.87
CA LEU A 68 -19.43 -1.46 20.15
C LEU A 68 -20.58 -0.77 20.88
N LYS A 69 -21.39 0.04 20.18
CA LYS A 69 -22.57 0.69 20.79
C LYS A 69 -23.56 -0.34 21.34
N GLU A 70 -23.84 -1.40 20.58
CA GLU A 70 -24.71 -2.48 21.04
C GLU A 70 -24.16 -3.17 22.28
N ARG A 71 -22.85 -3.47 22.31
CA ARG A 71 -22.21 -4.07 23.47
C ARG A 71 -22.29 -3.16 24.69
N ILE A 72 -22.01 -1.86 24.54
CA ILE A 72 -22.13 -0.88 25.61
C ILE A 72 -23.56 -0.85 26.15
N ASN A 73 -24.57 -0.88 25.27
CA ASN A 73 -25.98 -0.92 25.68
C ASN A 73 -26.31 -2.19 26.47
N ARG A 74 -25.81 -3.36 26.03
CA ARG A 74 -25.99 -4.62 26.78
C ARG A 74 -25.34 -4.57 28.17
N ILE A 75 -24.15 -3.98 28.28
CA ILE A 75 -23.46 -3.80 29.57
C ILE A 75 -24.28 -2.89 30.49
N LEU A 76 -24.73 -1.75 29.97
CA LEU A 76 -25.52 -0.77 30.74
C LEU A 76 -26.84 -1.38 31.24
N LEU A 77 -27.48 -2.20 30.42
CA LEU A 77 -28.71 -2.90 30.77
C LEU A 77 -28.47 -4.14 31.67
N GLY A 78 -27.22 -4.49 31.94
CA GLY A 78 -26.87 -5.66 32.75
C GLY A 78 -27.25 -6.99 32.09
N VAL A 79 -27.22 -7.05 30.75
CA VAL A 79 -27.52 -8.27 29.97
C VAL A 79 -26.32 -8.80 29.20
N ASP A 80 -25.16 -8.14 29.29
CA ASP A 80 -23.92 -8.61 28.67
C ASP A 80 -23.27 -9.71 29.52
N VAL A 81 -23.60 -10.97 29.20
CA VAL A 81 -23.20 -12.16 29.98
C VAL A 81 -21.68 -12.23 30.13
N GLU A 82 -20.91 -11.96 29.08
CA GLU A 82 -19.44 -11.98 29.15
C GLU A 82 -18.89 -10.99 30.18
N SER A 83 -19.39 -9.75 30.17
CA SER A 83 -18.96 -8.75 31.16
C SER A 83 -19.40 -9.13 32.58
N ILE A 84 -20.61 -9.68 32.73
CA ILE A 84 -21.12 -10.14 34.02
C ILE A 84 -20.25 -11.28 34.56
N GLU A 85 -19.96 -12.28 33.73
CA GLU A 85 -19.12 -13.42 34.10
C GLU A 85 -17.72 -12.97 34.51
N LEU A 86 -17.11 -12.04 33.76
CA LEU A 86 -15.80 -11.49 34.08
C LEU A 86 -15.78 -10.81 35.46
N VAL A 87 -16.82 -10.01 35.77
CA VAL A 87 -16.96 -9.35 37.08
C VAL A 87 -17.22 -10.37 38.19
N VAL A 88 -18.11 -11.34 37.97
CA VAL A 88 -18.44 -12.39 38.95
C VAL A 88 -17.20 -13.22 39.28
N ASN A 89 -16.45 -13.68 38.27
CA ASN A 89 -15.23 -14.46 38.48
C ASN A 89 -14.19 -13.66 39.27
N ARG A 90 -14.05 -12.36 39.00
CA ARG A 90 -13.17 -11.48 39.79
C ARG A 90 -13.60 -11.42 41.25
N ILE A 91 -14.89 -11.25 41.52
CA ILE A 91 -15.43 -11.21 42.89
C ILE A 91 -15.19 -12.56 43.60
N LEU A 92 -15.46 -13.68 42.93
CA LEU A 92 -15.26 -15.02 43.52
C LEU A 92 -13.79 -15.27 43.89
N ASN A 93 -12.86 -14.85 43.03
CA ASN A 93 -11.43 -14.94 43.30
C ASN A 93 -11.02 -14.04 44.48
N GLU A 94 -11.50 -12.79 44.52
CA GLU A 94 -11.24 -11.86 45.64
C GLU A 94 -11.81 -12.37 46.98
N LYS A 95 -12.87 -13.16 46.94
CA LYS A 95 -13.49 -13.78 48.11
C LYS A 95 -12.90 -15.15 48.46
N GLY A 96 -11.95 -15.67 47.67
CA GLY A 96 -11.34 -17.00 47.89
C GLY A 96 -12.32 -18.16 47.69
N VAL A 97 -13.37 -17.95 46.88
CA VAL A 97 -14.39 -18.98 46.57
C VAL A 97 -13.96 -19.83 45.36
N ASN A 98 -13.29 -19.20 44.38
CA ASN A 98 -12.60 -19.88 43.29
C ASN A 98 -11.10 -19.60 43.46
N ASN A 99 -10.28 -20.66 43.49
CA ASN A 99 -8.81 -20.61 43.41
C ASN A 99 -8.39 -21.12 42.04
#